data_AF-A0A7S1CVT9-F1
#
_entry.id   AF-A0A7S1CVT9-F1
#
_cell.length_a   1.000
_cell.length_b   1.000
_cell.length_c   1.000
_cell.angle_alpha   90.00
_cell.angle_beta   90.00
_cell.angle_gamma   90.00
#
_symmetry.space_group_name_H-M   'P 1'
#
loop_
_entity.id
_entity.type
_entity.pdbx_description
1 polymer ?
#
loop_
_entity_poly.entity_id
_entity_poly.type
_entity_poly.pdbx_seq_one_letter_code
_entity_poly.pdbx_strand_id
1 'polypeptide(L)'
;MYGLQVATQDAITAWGAKVNQLIVAGQYWRLITPAFFHGNLMHLAVNCYSLYNIAPALERLCGSKRLVVTYMVAAVAGNIASFYGSAAPSLGASGAVFGLGGALAMYFYQNKSLYGKRSDYVLKQLWQTLLINMAYGFANPRIDNWGHAGGLVGGAVVAYMLGPTLKLIETKSGKRYLTDCPPIPLLANPPVRIS
;
A
#
# COMPACT_ATOMS: atom_id res chain seq x y z
N MET A 1 10.95 -20.24 11.77
CA MET A 1 10.51 -20.45 13.17
C MET A 1 10.20 -19.08 13.76
N TYR A 2 9.00 -18.71 14.22
CA TYR A 2 7.94 -19.43 14.96
C TYR A 2 8.34 -19.95 16.35
N GLY A 3 9.62 -19.90 16.75
CA GLY A 3 10.03 -20.32 18.10
C GLY A 3 9.28 -19.54 19.18
N LEU A 4 9.15 -18.23 18.98
CA LEU A 4 8.41 -17.35 19.87
C LEU A 4 6.88 -17.57 19.81
N GLN A 5 6.30 -17.89 18.65
CA GLN A 5 4.87 -18.20 18.54
C GLN A 5 4.51 -19.54 19.17
N VAL A 6 5.30 -20.59 18.92
CA VAL A 6 5.11 -21.89 19.59
C VAL A 6 5.30 -21.74 21.09
N ALA A 7 6.38 -21.06 21.53
CA ALA A 7 6.66 -20.85 22.95
C ALA A 7 5.57 -20.05 23.68
N THR A 8 4.84 -19.20 22.94
CA THR A 8 3.73 -18.41 23.51
C THR A 8 2.35 -18.94 23.19
N GLN A 9 2.24 -20.13 22.55
CA GLN A 9 0.96 -20.68 22.09
C GLN A 9 0.14 -19.65 21.28
N ASP A 10 0.82 -18.95 20.36
CA ASP A 10 0.30 -17.86 19.53
C ASP A 10 -0.20 -16.60 20.30
N ALA A 11 0.03 -16.50 21.62
CA ALA A 11 -0.43 -15.36 22.42
C ALA A 11 0.11 -14.01 21.90
N ILE A 12 1.36 -13.97 21.44
CA ILE A 12 1.95 -12.74 20.87
C ILE A 12 1.28 -12.35 19.55
N THR A 13 0.96 -13.33 18.70
CA THR A 13 0.26 -13.09 17.43
C THR A 13 -1.18 -12.65 17.68
N ALA A 14 -1.87 -13.23 18.66
CA ALA A 14 -3.18 -12.79 19.10
C ALA A 14 -3.15 -11.38 19.72
N TRP A 15 -2.08 -11.02 20.43
CA TRP A 15 -1.88 -9.68 20.97
C TRP A 15 -1.73 -8.62 19.88
N GLY A 16 -1.05 -8.95 18.79
CA GLY A 16 -0.84 -8.06 17.66
C GLY A 16 -2.00 -7.95 16.66
N ALA A 17 -2.97 -8.86 16.72
CA ALA A 17 -4.07 -8.92 15.77
C ALA A 17 -5.09 -7.78 15.94
N LYS A 18 -5.74 -7.39 14.85
CA LYS A 18 -6.91 -6.52 14.85
C LYS A 18 -8.05 -7.30 15.46
N VAL A 19 -8.61 -6.81 16.58
CA VAL A 19 -9.76 -7.40 17.27
C VAL A 19 -10.69 -6.25 17.68
N ASN A 20 -11.89 -6.20 17.12
CA ASN A 20 -12.78 -5.04 17.25
C ASN A 20 -13.11 -4.70 18.70
N GLN A 21 -13.49 -5.70 19.51
CA GLN A 21 -13.85 -5.48 20.91
C GLN A 21 -12.70 -4.88 21.73
N LEU A 22 -11.46 -5.29 21.45
CA LEU A 22 -10.28 -4.78 22.15
C LEU A 22 -9.89 -3.37 21.66
N ILE A 23 -10.12 -3.07 20.38
CA ILE A 23 -9.97 -1.70 19.85
C ILE A 23 -10.97 -0.76 20.53
N VAL A 24 -12.23 -1.18 20.67
CA VAL A 24 -13.26 -0.42 21.39
C VAL A 24 -12.88 -0.23 22.86
N ALA A 25 -12.24 -1.22 23.48
CA ALA A 25 -11.70 -1.13 24.84
C ALA A 25 -10.41 -0.29 24.97
N GLY A 26 -10.00 0.44 23.93
CA GLY A 26 -8.87 1.38 23.95
C GLY A 26 -7.54 0.84 23.45
N GLN A 27 -7.47 -0.41 22.96
CA GLN A 27 -6.24 -1.00 22.44
C GLN A 27 -5.93 -0.54 20.99
N TYR A 28 -5.80 0.77 20.77
CA TYR A 28 -5.69 1.37 19.43
C TYR A 28 -4.44 0.96 18.65
N TRP A 29 -3.39 0.48 19.32
CA TRP A 29 -2.22 -0.08 18.64
C TRP A 29 -2.58 -1.24 17.71
N ARG A 30 -3.72 -1.93 17.94
CA ARG A 30 -4.27 -2.98 17.07
C ARG A 30 -4.74 -2.48 15.70
N LEU A 31 -4.68 -1.18 15.43
CA LEU A 31 -4.83 -0.63 14.08
C LEU A 31 -3.49 -0.58 13.32
N ILE A 32 -2.36 -0.73 14.00
CA ILE A 32 -1.01 -0.63 13.43
C ILE A 32 -0.30 -1.99 13.49
N THR A 33 -0.27 -2.62 14.66
CA THR A 33 0.44 -3.88 14.90
C THR A 33 0.10 -5.03 13.94
N PRO A 34 -1.15 -5.20 13.44
CA PRO A 34 -1.48 -6.36 12.61
C PRO A 34 -0.62 -6.47 11.36
N ALA A 35 -0.12 -5.36 10.82
CA ALA A 35 0.73 -5.34 9.63
C ALA A 35 2.06 -6.12 9.80
N PHE A 36 2.48 -6.34 11.05
CA PHE A 36 3.76 -6.97 11.38
C PHE A 36 3.62 -8.44 11.80
N PHE A 37 2.40 -8.90 12.09
CA PHE A 37 2.14 -10.27 12.54
C PHE A 37 1.55 -11.13 11.43
N HIS A 38 1.94 -12.41 11.37
CA HIS A 38 1.47 -13.36 10.36
C HIS A 38 1.09 -14.68 11.02
N GLY A 39 -0.05 -15.25 10.63
CA GLY A 39 -0.62 -16.44 11.25
C GLY A 39 0.00 -17.76 10.79
N ASN A 40 0.87 -17.74 9.77
CA ASN A 40 1.67 -18.88 9.33
C ASN A 40 2.78 -18.44 8.37
N LEU A 41 3.73 -19.34 8.10
CA LEU A 41 4.89 -19.07 7.25
C LEU A 41 4.52 -18.83 5.79
N MET A 42 3.52 -19.54 5.26
CA MET A 42 3.08 -19.34 3.88
C MET A 42 2.49 -17.94 3.68
N HIS A 43 1.67 -17.49 4.64
CA HIS A 43 1.11 -16.14 4.63
C HIS A 43 2.22 -15.07 4.71
N LEU A 44 3.23 -15.26 5.56
CA LEU A 44 4.40 -14.38 5.60
C LEU A 44 5.17 -14.39 4.27
N ALA A 45 5.46 -15.56 3.71
CA ALA A 45 6.21 -15.72 2.48
C ALA A 45 5.52 -15.03 1.29
N VAL A 46 4.20 -15.20 1.17
CA VAL A 46 3.40 -14.52 0.14
C VAL A 46 3.44 -13.01 0.31
N ASN A 47 3.29 -12.48 1.52
CA ASN A 47 3.40 -11.04 1.75
C ASN A 47 4.79 -10.49 1.45
N CYS A 48 5.85 -11.19 1.86
CA CYS A 48 7.22 -10.81 1.55
C CYS A 48 7.47 -10.80 0.03
N TYR A 49 6.98 -11.82 -0.67
CA TYR A 49 7.05 -11.89 -2.13
C TYR A 49 6.29 -10.74 -2.79
N SER A 50 5.06 -10.45 -2.35
CA SER A 50 4.28 -9.34 -2.89
C SER A 50 4.94 -7.98 -2.62
N LEU A 51 5.47 -7.77 -1.41
CA LEU A 51 6.24 -6.57 -1.06
C LEU A 51 7.47 -6.42 -1.94
N TYR A 52 8.25 -7.49 -2.11
CA TYR A 52 9.44 -7.49 -2.97
C TYR A 52 9.12 -7.12 -4.42
N ASN A 53 7.96 -7.52 -4.93
CA ASN A 53 7.58 -7.20 -6.31
C ASN A 53 7.12 -5.75 -6.49
N ILE A 54 6.53 -5.13 -5.47
CA ILE A 54 5.87 -3.82 -5.63
C ILE A 54 6.62 -2.65 -4.99
N ALA A 55 7.20 -2.86 -3.80
CA ALA A 55 7.84 -1.80 -3.04
C ALA A 55 9.06 -1.21 -3.76
N PRO A 56 9.96 -1.99 -4.39
CA PRO A 56 11.12 -1.41 -5.10
C PRO A 56 10.73 -0.52 -6.27
N ALA A 57 9.65 -0.86 -6.99
CA ALA A 57 9.16 -0.04 -8.08
C ALA A 57 8.64 1.31 -7.54
N LEU A 58 7.80 1.28 -6.50
CA LEU A 58 7.27 2.49 -5.90
C LEU A 58 8.36 3.34 -5.22
N GLU A 59 9.34 2.71 -4.59
CA GLU A 59 10.48 3.40 -3.98
C GLU A 59 11.30 4.18 -5.01
N ARG A 60 11.59 3.58 -6.18
CA ARG A 60 12.32 4.26 -7.26
C ARG A 60 11.56 5.45 -7.83
N LEU A 61 10.23 5.36 -7.86
CA LEU A 61 9.35 6.38 -8.45
C LEU A 61 9.04 7.52 -7.47
N CYS A 62 8.87 7.20 -6.19
CA CYS A 62 8.36 8.14 -5.17
C CYS A 62 9.37 8.45 -4.06
N GLY A 63 10.41 7.65 -3.88
CA GLY A 63 11.38 7.73 -2.78
C GLY A 63 10.98 6.95 -1.52
N SER A 64 11.97 6.54 -0.73
CA SER A 64 11.80 5.66 0.45
C SER A 64 10.89 6.25 1.53
N LYS A 65 10.98 7.56 1.78
CA LYS A 65 10.12 8.24 2.78
C LYS A 65 8.64 8.10 2.43
N ARG A 66 8.28 8.34 1.16
CA ARG A 66 6.90 8.24 0.69
C ARG A 66 6.42 6.79 0.68
N LEU A 67 7.30 5.85 0.33
CA LEU A 67 7.00 4.41 0.44
C LEU A 67 6.60 4.03 1.88
N VAL A 68 7.42 4.38 2.87
CA VAL A 68 7.16 4.03 4.28
C VAL A 68 5.86 4.66 4.78
N VAL A 69 5.63 5.95 4.50
CA VAL A 69 4.38 6.62 4.88
C VAL A 69 3.17 5.96 4.22
N THR A 70 3.27 5.64 2.92
CA THR A 70 2.20 4.96 2.18
C THR A 70 1.90 3.60 2.77
N TYR A 71 2.93 2.80 3.06
CA TYR A 71 2.77 1.48 3.69
C TYR A 71 2.05 1.58 5.03
N MET A 72 2.50 2.48 5.91
CA MET A 72 1.94 2.63 7.26
C MET A 72 0.50 3.15 7.23
N VAL A 73 0.21 4.15 6.40
CA VAL A 73 -1.16 4.68 6.28
C VAL A 73 -2.08 3.66 5.62
N ALA A 74 -1.63 2.93 4.60
CA ALA A 74 -2.42 1.86 4.01
C ALA A 74 -2.71 0.72 4.99
N ALA A 75 -1.75 0.34 5.83
CA ALA A 75 -1.96 -0.64 6.89
C ALA A 75 -3.08 -0.20 7.84
N VAL A 76 -3.01 1.04 8.33
CA VAL A 76 -4.01 1.61 9.24
C VAL A 76 -5.37 1.75 8.56
N ALA A 77 -5.41 2.29 7.34
CA ALA A 77 -6.64 2.44 6.57
C ALA A 77 -7.32 1.09 6.30
N GLY A 78 -6.54 0.05 5.99
CA GLY A 78 -7.02 -1.32 5.87
C GLY A 78 -7.62 -1.82 7.18
N ASN A 79 -6.91 -1.67 8.31
CA ASN A 79 -7.41 -2.12 9.61
C ASN A 79 -8.66 -1.35 10.06
N ILE A 80 -8.79 -0.06 9.71
CA ILE A 80 -10.00 0.74 9.95
C ILE A 80 -11.16 0.23 9.09
N ALA A 81 -10.95 0.02 7.79
CA ALA A 81 -12.01 -0.52 6.91
C ALA A 81 -12.45 -1.92 7.37
N SER A 82 -11.49 -2.77 7.74
CA SER A 82 -11.75 -4.07 8.34
C SER A 82 -12.50 -3.97 9.66
N PHE A 83 -12.20 -2.98 10.51
CA PHE A 83 -12.91 -2.76 11.78
C PHE A 83 -14.42 -2.57 11.56
N TYR A 84 -14.80 -1.79 10.55
CA TYR A 84 -16.22 -1.58 10.23
C TYR A 84 -16.84 -2.71 9.41
N GLY A 85 -16.08 -3.30 8.48
CA GLY A 85 -16.60 -4.27 7.51
C GLY A 85 -16.51 -5.73 7.94
N SER A 86 -15.70 -6.07 8.94
CA SER A 86 -15.47 -7.44 9.40
C SER A 86 -15.37 -7.53 10.91
N ALA A 87 -16.14 -8.45 11.51
CA ALA A 87 -16.01 -8.79 12.92
C ALA A 87 -14.85 -9.76 13.20
N ALA A 88 -14.36 -10.45 12.17
CA ALA A 88 -13.30 -11.45 12.33
C ALA A 88 -11.96 -10.80 12.72
N PRO A 89 -11.17 -11.45 13.59
CA PRO A 89 -9.80 -11.04 13.82
C PRO A 89 -8.98 -11.08 12.52
N SER A 90 -8.09 -10.10 12.34
CA SER A 90 -7.21 -10.05 11.17
C SER A 90 -5.78 -9.62 11.50
N LEU A 91 -4.85 -10.08 10.68
CA LEU A 91 -3.41 -9.81 10.78
C LEU A 91 -2.75 -10.06 9.42
N GLY A 92 -1.57 -9.47 9.22
CA GLY A 92 -0.77 -9.59 8.02
C GLY A 92 -0.55 -8.24 7.33
N ALA A 93 0.54 -8.17 6.56
CA ALA A 93 0.91 -6.99 5.79
C ALA A 93 0.02 -6.74 4.55
N SER A 94 -0.92 -7.63 4.24
CA SER A 94 -1.59 -7.67 2.92
C SER A 94 -2.42 -6.42 2.63
N GLY A 95 -3.09 -5.82 3.63
CA GLY A 95 -3.75 -4.52 3.44
C GLY A 95 -2.78 -3.42 3.00
N ALA A 96 -1.59 -3.36 3.61
CA ALA A 96 -0.55 -2.41 3.23
C ALA A 96 0.00 -2.70 1.81
N VAL A 97 0.18 -3.97 1.45
CA VAL A 97 0.58 -4.41 0.10
C VAL A 97 -0.44 -3.96 -0.95
N PHE A 98 -1.73 -4.17 -0.70
CA PHE A 98 -2.79 -3.67 -1.58
C PHE A 98 -2.73 -2.15 -1.70
N GLY A 99 -2.43 -1.44 -0.60
CA GLY A 99 -2.19 0.00 -0.63
C GLY A 99 -1.00 0.43 -1.47
N LEU A 100 0.11 -0.31 -1.46
CA LEU A 100 1.21 -0.05 -2.38
C LEU A 100 0.78 -0.25 -3.85
N GLY A 101 -0.12 -1.20 -4.10
CA GLY A 101 -0.78 -1.39 -5.39
C GLY A 101 -1.62 -0.19 -5.81
N GLY A 102 -2.46 0.31 -4.90
CA GLY A 102 -3.26 1.52 -5.11
C GLY A 102 -2.38 2.75 -5.34
N ALA A 103 -1.29 2.86 -4.60
CA ALA A 103 -0.32 3.94 -4.74
C ALA A 103 0.39 3.91 -6.09
N LEU A 104 0.83 2.73 -6.54
CA LEU A 104 1.45 2.56 -7.84
C LEU A 104 0.47 2.86 -8.99
N ALA A 105 -0.77 2.41 -8.87
CA ALA A 105 -1.83 2.75 -9.81
C ALA A 105 -2.06 4.28 -9.87
N MET A 106 -2.17 4.93 -8.71
CA MET A 106 -2.34 6.38 -8.65
C MET A 106 -1.15 7.15 -9.25
N TYR A 107 0.08 6.68 -9.03
CA TYR A 107 1.27 7.27 -9.64
C TYR A 107 1.17 7.23 -11.18
N PHE A 108 0.88 6.07 -11.76
CA PHE A 108 0.77 5.93 -13.21
C PHE A 108 -0.40 6.74 -13.77
N TYR A 109 -1.53 6.78 -13.06
CA TYR A 109 -2.66 7.61 -13.43
C TYR A 109 -2.31 9.10 -13.50
N GLN A 110 -1.69 9.67 -12.46
CA GLN A 110 -1.29 11.08 -12.44
C GLN A 110 -0.22 11.42 -13.48
N ASN A 111 0.67 10.48 -13.77
CA ASN A 111 1.81 10.67 -14.67
C ASN A 111 1.55 10.09 -16.07
N LYS A 112 0.29 9.85 -16.43
CA LYS A 112 -0.10 9.19 -17.69
C LYS A 112 0.39 9.95 -18.93
N SER A 113 0.43 11.28 -18.88
CA SER A 113 0.94 12.10 -19.99
C SER A 113 2.42 11.83 -20.30
N LEU A 114 3.21 11.43 -19.29
CA LEU A 114 4.63 11.11 -19.44
C LEU A 114 4.85 9.69 -19.95
N TYR A 115 4.05 8.72 -19.47
CA TYR A 115 4.25 7.30 -19.75
C TYR A 115 3.40 6.73 -20.88
N GLY A 116 2.34 7.43 -21.30
CA GLY A 116 1.46 7.03 -22.40
C GLY A 116 0.97 5.59 -22.28
N LYS A 117 1.14 4.80 -23.36
CA LYS A 117 0.72 3.38 -23.44
C LYS A 117 1.29 2.50 -22.33
N ARG A 118 2.48 2.83 -21.80
CA ARG A 118 3.08 2.09 -20.68
C ARG A 118 2.21 2.21 -19.42
N SER A 119 1.66 3.39 -19.17
CA SER A 119 0.74 3.61 -18.05
C SER A 119 -0.49 2.72 -18.17
N ASP A 120 -1.09 2.66 -19.36
CA ASP A 120 -2.29 1.85 -19.60
C ASP A 120 -2.02 0.36 -19.39
N TYR A 121 -0.86 -0.13 -19.87
CA TYR A 121 -0.45 -1.52 -19.64
C TYR A 121 -0.28 -1.84 -18.16
N VAL A 122 0.46 -1.00 -17.42
CA VAL A 122 0.71 -1.23 -15.99
C VAL A 122 -0.59 -1.16 -15.19
N LEU A 123 -1.45 -0.17 -15.45
CA LEU A 123 -2.75 -0.03 -14.80
C LEU A 123 -3.64 -1.25 -15.06
N LYS A 124 -3.68 -1.74 -16.30
CA LYS A 124 -4.45 -2.95 -16.65
C LYS A 124 -3.94 -4.17 -15.88
N GLN A 125 -2.62 -4.40 -15.86
CA GLN A 125 -2.03 -5.54 -15.15
C GLN A 125 -2.31 -5.46 -13.65
N LEU A 126 -2.08 -4.29 -13.03
CA LEU A 126 -2.37 -4.08 -11.61
C LEU A 126 -3.85 -4.34 -11.29
N TRP A 127 -4.75 -3.81 -12.11
CA TRP A 127 -6.18 -3.97 -11.88
C TRP A 127 -6.63 -5.43 -12.02
N GLN A 128 -6.11 -6.15 -13.03
CA GLN A 128 -6.35 -7.59 -13.18
C GLN A 128 -5.85 -8.38 -11.96
N THR A 129 -4.63 -8.11 -11.48
CA THR A 129 -4.09 -8.76 -10.28
C THR A 129 -4.93 -8.47 -9.05
N LEU A 130 -5.32 -7.20 -8.82
CA LEU A 130 -6.11 -6.81 -7.66
C LEU A 130 -7.52 -7.45 -7.68
N LEU A 131 -8.17 -7.47 -8.84
CA LEU A 131 -9.48 -8.10 -9.02
C LEU A 131 -9.42 -9.62 -8.77
N ILE A 132 -8.41 -10.31 -9.30
CA ILE A 132 -8.24 -11.75 -9.07
C ILE A 132 -8.01 -12.04 -7.59
N ASN A 133 -7.16 -11.28 -6.91
CA ASN A 133 -6.92 -11.48 -5.48
C ASN A 133 -8.17 -11.19 -4.64
N MET A 134 -8.93 -10.15 -4.96
CA MET A 134 -10.18 -9.82 -4.27
C MET A 134 -11.25 -10.90 -4.49
N ALA A 135 -11.39 -11.40 -5.73
CA ALA A 135 -12.30 -12.49 -6.08
C ALA A 135 -11.94 -13.79 -5.34
N TYR A 136 -10.65 -14.14 -5.30
CA TYR A 136 -10.15 -15.26 -4.50
C TYR A 136 -10.43 -15.04 -3.00
N GLY A 137 -10.30 -13.82 -2.52
CA GLY A 137 -10.65 -13.41 -1.16
C GLY A 137 -12.11 -13.64 -0.81
N PHE A 138 -13.05 -13.36 -1.73
CA PHE A 138 -14.47 -13.63 -1.50
C PHE A 138 -14.78 -15.13 -1.36
N ALA A 139 -14.00 -15.99 -2.01
CA ALA A 139 -14.14 -17.43 -1.90
C ALA A 139 -13.48 -18.03 -0.64
N ASN A 140 -12.70 -17.25 0.12
CA ASN A 140 -11.96 -17.73 1.28
C ASN A 140 -12.26 -16.86 2.50
N PRO A 141 -13.08 -17.32 3.46
CA PRO A 141 -13.52 -16.53 4.61
C PRO A 141 -12.37 -16.15 5.58
N ARG A 142 -11.16 -16.69 5.39
CA ARG A 142 -9.96 -16.28 6.13
C ARG A 142 -9.27 -15.04 5.54
N ILE A 143 -9.75 -14.52 4.41
CA ILE A 143 -9.20 -13.34 3.74
C ILE A 143 -10.03 -12.11 4.10
N ASP A 144 -9.34 -11.09 4.57
CA ASP A 144 -9.94 -9.82 4.97
C ASP A 144 -10.02 -8.85 3.78
N ASN A 145 -11.07 -9.02 2.96
CA ASN A 145 -11.31 -8.19 1.77
C ASN A 145 -11.57 -6.71 2.12
N TRP A 146 -12.16 -6.43 3.29
CA TRP A 146 -12.33 -5.05 3.75
C TRP A 146 -10.99 -4.42 4.09
N GLY A 147 -10.09 -5.18 4.72
CA GLY A 147 -8.70 -4.79 4.92
C GLY A 147 -7.97 -4.48 3.61
N HIS A 148 -8.14 -5.32 2.60
CA HIS A 148 -7.54 -5.11 1.26
C HIS A 148 -8.11 -3.87 0.57
N ALA A 149 -9.43 -3.69 0.57
CA ALA A 149 -10.07 -2.54 -0.05
C ALA A 149 -9.70 -1.22 0.64
N GLY A 150 -9.72 -1.19 1.98
CA GLY A 150 -9.32 -0.02 2.76
C GLY A 150 -7.84 0.33 2.55
N GLY A 151 -6.98 -0.68 2.51
CA GLY A 151 -5.57 -0.50 2.22
C GLY A 151 -5.32 0.06 0.82
N LEU A 152 -5.96 -0.53 -0.20
CA LEU A 152 -5.92 -0.07 -1.60
C LEU A 152 -6.29 1.42 -1.72
N VAL A 153 -7.45 1.80 -1.17
CA VAL A 153 -7.94 3.18 -1.22
C VAL A 153 -7.03 4.11 -0.42
N GLY A 154 -6.63 3.73 0.79
CA GLY A 154 -5.74 4.52 1.64
C GLY A 154 -4.40 4.81 0.97
N GLY A 155 -3.78 3.78 0.37
CA GLY A 155 -2.53 3.94 -0.37
C GLY A 155 -2.68 4.81 -1.63
N ALA A 156 -3.77 4.65 -2.38
CA ALA A 156 -4.08 5.50 -3.53
C ALA A 156 -4.27 6.98 -3.13
N VAL A 157 -4.98 7.25 -2.04
CA VAL A 157 -5.18 8.61 -1.52
C VAL A 157 -3.86 9.23 -1.07
N VAL A 158 -3.01 8.48 -0.36
CA VAL A 158 -1.69 8.97 0.06
C VAL A 158 -0.80 9.27 -1.14
N ALA A 159 -0.78 8.39 -2.15
CA ALA A 159 -0.04 8.65 -3.38
C ALA A 159 -0.62 9.82 -4.19
N TYR A 160 -1.93 10.05 -4.12
CA TYR A 160 -2.54 11.24 -4.71
C TYR A 160 -2.01 12.52 -4.06
N MET A 161 -2.01 12.57 -2.73
CA MET A 161 -1.63 13.78 -1.98
C MET A 161 -0.12 14.02 -1.92
N LEU A 162 0.66 12.95 -1.73
CA LEU A 162 2.10 13.03 -1.43
C LEU A 162 2.98 12.58 -2.59
N GLY A 163 2.43 11.82 -3.55
CA GLY A 163 3.18 11.29 -4.69
C GLY A 163 3.58 12.40 -5.67
N PRO A 164 4.62 12.15 -6.49
CA PRO A 164 5.06 13.14 -7.46
C PRO A 164 4.11 13.21 -8.65
N THR A 165 3.92 14.42 -9.17
CA THR A 165 3.12 14.70 -10.37
C THR A 165 4.02 15.39 -11.39
N LEU A 166 4.56 14.63 -12.32
CA LEU A 166 5.62 15.05 -13.22
C LEU A 166 5.07 15.75 -14.46
N LYS A 167 5.57 16.95 -14.74
CA LYS A 167 5.27 17.71 -15.95
C LYS A 167 6.54 17.99 -16.75
N LEU A 168 6.43 17.86 -18.07
CA LEU A 168 7.47 18.28 -18.99
C LEU A 168 7.33 19.78 -19.26
N ILE A 169 8.35 20.56 -18.91
CA ILE A 169 8.40 22.01 -19.13
C ILE A 169 9.56 22.33 -20.08
N GLU A 170 9.27 23.01 -21.18
CA GLU A 170 10.26 23.52 -22.11
C GLU A 170 10.44 25.03 -21.92
N THR A 171 11.69 25.47 -21.76
CA THR A 171 12.04 26.88 -21.61
C THR A 171 12.13 27.57 -22.97
N LYS A 172 12.09 28.90 -23.00
CA LYS A 172 12.28 29.69 -24.23
C LYS A 172 13.62 29.41 -24.94
N SER A 173 14.63 28.92 -24.22
CA SER A 173 15.93 28.53 -24.77
C SER A 173 15.98 27.07 -25.26
N GLY A 174 14.84 26.37 -25.35
CA GLY A 174 14.75 24.96 -25.77
C GLY A 174 15.20 23.92 -24.74
N LYS A 175 15.60 24.33 -23.52
CA LYS A 175 15.96 23.37 -22.45
C LYS A 175 14.71 22.73 -21.88
N ARG A 176 14.74 21.42 -21.63
CA ARG A 176 13.61 20.66 -21.11
C ARG A 176 13.87 20.19 -19.69
N TYR A 177 12.86 20.35 -18.85
CA TYR A 177 12.88 19.95 -17.45
C TYR A 177 11.69 19.05 -17.15
N LEU A 178 11.95 18.03 -16.34
CA LEU A 178 10.92 17.27 -15.66
C LEU A 178 10.71 17.91 -14.29
N THR A 179 9.55 18.52 -14.09
CA THR A 179 9.22 19.25 -12.85
C THR A 179 8.17 18.47 -12.07
N ASP A 180 8.42 18.25 -10.78
CA ASP A 180 7.45 17.67 -9.86
C ASP A 180 6.48 18.76 -9.37
N CYS A 181 5.18 18.55 -9.60
CA CYS A 181 4.10 19.47 -9.27
C CYS A 181 3.03 18.77 -8.40
N PRO A 182 3.39 18.22 -7.22
CA PRO A 182 2.45 17.50 -6.39
C PRO A 182 1.35 18.44 -5.84
N PRO A 183 0.19 17.91 -5.41
CA PRO A 183 -0.87 18.74 -4.83
C PRO A 183 -0.43 19.55 -3.60
N ILE A 184 0.58 19.07 -2.88
CA ILE A 184 1.22 19.77 -1.75
C ILE A 184 2.61 20.27 -2.20
N PRO A 185 2.79 21.55 -2.57
CA PRO A 185 4.03 22.05 -3.16
C PRO A 185 5.28 21.88 -2.29
N LEU A 186 5.11 21.86 -0.96
CA LEU A 186 6.20 21.62 0.01
C LEU A 186 6.87 20.25 -0.16
N LEU A 187 6.22 19.31 -0.85
CA LEU A 187 6.73 17.98 -1.11
C LEU A 187 7.39 17.85 -2.48
N ALA A 188 7.42 18.90 -3.31
CA ALA A 188 7.95 18.83 -4.67
C ALA A 188 9.43 18.44 -4.67
N ASN A 189 9.78 17.48 -5.53
CA ASN A 189 11.18 17.19 -5.83
C ASN A 189 11.79 18.31 -6.70
N PRO A 190 13.11 18.57 -6.59
CA PRO A 190 13.79 19.52 -7.47
C PRO A 190 13.61 19.16 -8.95
N PRO A 191 13.46 20.16 -9.86
CA PRO A 191 13.36 19.91 -11.30
C PRO A 191 14.61 19.20 -11.83
N VAL A 192 14.41 18.21 -12.71
CA VAL A 192 15.49 17.46 -13.35
C VAL A 192 15.60 17.88 -14.81
N ARG A 193 16.77 18.34 -15.23
CA ARG A 193 17.03 18.65 -16.64
C ARG A 193 17.16 17.35 -17.44
N ILE A 194 16.48 17.28 -18.59
CA ILE A 194 16.49 16.08 -19.44
C ILE A 194 17.09 16.32 -20.85
N SER A 195 17.33 17.58 -21.23
CA SER A 195 18.12 17.99 -22.41
C SER A 195 18.64 19.42 -22.28
#